data_AF-A0A4V1J2J5-F1
#
_entry.id   AF-A0A4V1J2J5-F1
#
_cell.length_a   1.000
_cell.length_b   1.000
_cell.length_c   1.000
_cell.angle_alpha   90.00
_cell.angle_beta   90.00
_cell.angle_gamma   90.00
#
_symmetry.space_group_name_H-M   'P 1'
#
loop_
_entity.id
_entity.type
_entity.pdbx_description
1 polymer ?
#
loop_
_entity_poly.entity_id
_entity_poly.type
_entity_poly.pdbx_seq_one_letter_code
_entity_poly.pdbx_strand_id
1 'polypeptide(L)'
;FAHFVAVLPENLGDDSAEVLTLTFVSLLQRVLTVLRDADCGHISYNFCITTKWMMLMPRSSGAYEEKYGVNSCGVMGLYLCKNRELFDLVKKDGWEKIQRAVGFASTVGQGSDEYHY
;
A
#
# COMPACT_ATOMS: atom_id res chain seq x y z
N PHE A 1 1.54 -8.94 1.42
CA PHE A 1 0.73 -8.29 0.38
C PHE A 1 1.66 -7.45 -0.49
N ALA A 2 1.31 -7.16 -1.74
CA ALA A 2 2.10 -6.25 -2.59
C ALA A 2 2.19 -4.86 -1.93
N HIS A 3 3.40 -4.40 -1.68
CA HIS A 3 3.71 -3.05 -1.21
C HIS A 3 5.13 -2.72 -1.61
N PHE A 4 5.40 -1.45 -1.84
CA PHE A 4 6.68 -0.97 -2.33
C PHE A 4 7.14 0.16 -1.42
N VAL A 5 8.37 0.07 -0.92
CA VAL A 5 8.93 1.00 0.06
C VAL A 5 10.25 1.54 -0.48
N ALA A 6 10.41 2.86 -0.43
CA ALA A 6 11.68 3.54 -0.65
C ALA A 6 12.11 4.24 0.64
N VAL A 7 13.39 4.10 0.99
CA VAL A 7 14.00 4.87 2.09
C VAL A 7 14.25 6.28 1.58
N LEU A 8 13.86 7.28 2.37
CA LEU A 8 14.13 8.68 2.06
C LEU A 8 15.48 9.11 2.66
N PRO A 9 16.23 10.00 1.99
CA PRO A 9 17.41 10.61 2.57
C PRO A 9 17.09 11.31 3.90
N GLU A 10 18.00 11.23 4.87
CA GLU A 10 17.82 11.91 6.17
C GLU A 10 17.74 13.44 6.01
N ASN A 11 18.38 13.98 4.99
CA ASN A 11 18.36 15.40 4.64
C ASN A 11 18.00 15.55 3.15
N LEU A 12 16.78 16.02 2.87
CA LEU A 12 16.29 16.18 1.50
C LEU A 12 16.82 17.45 0.80
N GLY A 13 17.42 18.40 1.54
CA GLY A 13 18.04 19.60 0.99
C GLY A 13 17.12 20.43 0.07
N ASP A 14 17.74 21.22 -0.80
CA ASP A 14 17.02 22.10 -1.75
C ASP A 14 16.32 21.30 -2.87
N ASP A 15 16.84 20.11 -3.22
CA ASP A 15 16.30 19.24 -4.29
C ASP A 15 15.17 18.31 -3.81
N SER A 16 14.61 18.58 -2.62
CA SER A 16 13.60 17.74 -1.97
C SER A 16 12.39 17.41 -2.85
N ALA A 17 11.90 18.38 -3.62
CA ALA A 17 10.75 18.20 -4.50
C ALA A 17 11.02 17.19 -5.62
N GLU A 18 12.21 17.24 -6.24
CA GLU A 18 12.60 16.33 -7.31
C GLU A 18 12.78 14.92 -6.76
N VAL A 19 13.51 14.77 -5.65
CA VAL A 19 13.75 13.47 -5.01
C VAL A 19 12.43 12.80 -4.62
N LEU A 20 11.51 13.53 -3.99
CA LEU A 20 10.20 13.00 -3.60
C LEU A 20 9.35 12.63 -4.81
N THR A 21 9.38 13.44 -5.87
CA THR A 21 8.61 13.17 -7.09
C THR A 21 9.11 11.91 -7.79
N LEU A 22 10.42 11.79 -8.01
CA LEU A 22 11.01 10.62 -8.66
C LEU A 22 10.78 9.36 -7.83
N THR A 23 10.90 9.46 -6.50
CA THR A 23 10.60 8.34 -5.59
C THR A 23 9.14 7.90 -5.71
N PHE A 24 8.21 8.85 -5.68
CA PHE A 24 6.78 8.56 -5.81
C PHE A 24 6.44 7.90 -7.15
N VAL A 25 6.95 8.46 -8.26
CA VAL A 25 6.71 7.91 -9.61
C VAL A 25 7.26 6.50 -9.73
N SER A 26 8.47 6.24 -9.23
CA SER A 26 9.08 4.90 -9.26
C SER A 26 8.25 3.87 -8.50
N LEU A 27 7.74 4.21 -7.32
CA LEU A 27 6.86 3.32 -6.55
C LEU A 27 5.48 3.17 -7.21
N LEU A 28 4.93 4.24 -7.79
CA LEU A 28 3.64 4.23 -8.47
C LEU A 28 3.66 3.33 -9.70
N GLN A 29 4.75 3.32 -10.48
CA GLN A 29 4.94 2.40 -11.59
C GLN A 29 4.71 0.94 -11.14
N ARG A 30 5.39 0.51 -10.07
CA ARG A 30 5.22 -0.85 -9.50
C ARG A 30 3.77 -1.14 -9.09
N VAL A 31 3.07 -0.17 -8.52
CA VAL A 31 1.63 -0.28 -8.19
C VAL A 31 0.79 -0.48 -9.44
N LEU A 32 1.03 0.31 -10.49
CA LEU A 32 0.27 0.26 -11.74
C LEU A 32 0.48 -1.06 -12.47
N THR A 33 1.71 -1.61 -12.47
CA THR A 33 1.96 -2.97 -12.96
C THR A 33 1.08 -3.99 -12.25
N VAL A 34 1.03 -3.98 -10.91
CA VAL A 34 0.19 -4.95 -10.15
C VAL A 34 -1.29 -4.80 -10.50
N LEU A 35 -1.79 -3.56 -10.58
CA LEU A 35 -3.19 -3.31 -10.90
C LEU A 35 -3.54 -3.75 -12.34
N ARG A 36 -2.64 -3.49 -13.29
CA ARG A 36 -2.77 -3.92 -14.69
C ARG A 36 -2.76 -5.44 -14.82
N ASP A 37 -1.79 -6.10 -14.19
CA ASP A 37 -1.64 -7.56 -14.26
C ASP A 37 -2.83 -8.29 -13.58
N ALA A 38 -3.51 -7.61 -12.66
CA ALA A 38 -4.74 -8.08 -12.03
C ALA A 38 -6.04 -7.64 -12.76
N ASP A 39 -5.93 -7.04 -13.95
CA ASP A 39 -7.05 -6.54 -14.76
C ASP A 39 -8.02 -5.61 -13.99
N CYS A 40 -7.45 -4.74 -13.14
CA CYS A 40 -8.25 -3.81 -12.36
C CYS A 40 -8.80 -2.68 -13.25
N GLY A 41 -10.12 -2.55 -13.34
CA GLY A 41 -10.78 -1.49 -14.11
C GLY A 41 -10.64 -0.07 -13.54
N HIS A 42 -9.96 0.10 -12.40
CA HIS A 42 -9.69 1.40 -11.79
C HIS A 42 -8.36 1.40 -11.03
N ILE A 43 -7.74 2.58 -10.91
CA ILE A 43 -6.51 2.76 -10.13
C ILE A 43 -6.88 3.03 -8.68
N SER A 44 -6.40 2.16 -7.77
CA SER A 44 -6.60 2.31 -6.33
C SER A 44 -5.35 1.91 -5.57
N TYR A 45 -4.87 2.79 -4.70
CA TYR A 45 -3.68 2.55 -3.88
C TYR A 45 -3.72 3.34 -2.57
N ASN A 46 -2.97 2.87 -1.57
CA ASN A 46 -2.60 3.69 -0.43
C ASN A 46 -1.21 4.27 -0.61
N PHE A 47 -1.09 5.52 -0.20
CA PHE A 47 0.16 6.24 -0.07
C PHE A 47 0.40 6.52 1.41
N CYS A 48 1.59 6.15 1.89
CA CYS A 48 2.07 6.42 3.24
C CYS A 48 3.46 7.04 3.12
N ILE A 49 3.71 8.12 3.85
CA ILE A 49 5.02 8.77 3.88
C ILE A 49 5.37 9.15 5.32
N THR A 50 6.63 9.01 5.67
CA THR A 50 7.24 9.52 6.89
C THR A 50 8.48 10.34 6.54
N THR A 51 9.17 10.91 7.51
CA THR A 51 10.46 11.56 7.27
C THR A 51 11.58 10.57 6.88
N LYS A 52 11.34 9.25 6.98
CA LYS A 52 12.35 8.21 6.75
C LYS A 52 12.08 7.34 5.53
N TRP A 53 10.84 7.26 5.08
CA TRP A 53 10.47 6.36 3.99
C TRP A 53 9.14 6.77 3.34
N MET A 54 8.97 6.31 2.10
CA MET A 54 7.77 6.43 1.29
C MET A 54 7.29 5.02 0.93
N MET A 55 5.98 4.77 1.04
CA MET A 55 5.37 3.49 0.70
C MET A 55 4.12 3.70 -0.15
N LEU A 56 3.98 2.89 -1.19
CA LEU A 56 2.71 2.69 -1.88
C LEU A 56 2.26 1.21 -1.82
N MET A 57 0.95 1.00 -1.79
CA MET A 57 0.32 -0.31 -1.80
C MET A 57 -0.86 -0.32 -2.78
N PRO A 58 -0.88 -1.19 -3.81
CA PRO A 58 -2.06 -1.38 -4.66
C PRO A 58 -3.22 -1.98 -3.84
N ARG A 59 -4.44 -1.50 -4.08
CA ARG A 59 -5.65 -1.88 -3.34
C ARG A 59 -6.68 -2.55 -4.24
N SER A 60 -7.18 -3.70 -3.81
CA SER A 60 -8.23 -4.45 -4.51
C SER A 60 -9.64 -4.13 -4.01
N SER A 61 -9.77 -3.71 -2.75
CA SER A 61 -11.03 -3.29 -2.13
C SER A 61 -10.77 -2.25 -1.05
N GLY A 62 -11.70 -1.32 -0.84
CA GLY A 62 -11.67 -0.35 0.27
C GLY A 62 -12.12 -0.93 1.61
N ALA A 63 -12.80 -2.08 1.61
CA ALA A 63 -13.38 -2.69 2.80
C ALA A 63 -13.09 -4.19 2.88
N TYR A 64 -12.83 -4.66 4.09
CA TYR A 64 -12.72 -6.07 4.44
C TYR A 64 -14.09 -6.63 4.83
N GLU A 65 -14.48 -7.73 4.16
CA GLU A 65 -15.79 -8.38 4.29
C GLU A 65 -16.99 -7.41 4.21
N GLU A 66 -16.87 -6.31 3.46
CA GLU A 66 -17.85 -5.22 3.35
C GLU A 66 -18.22 -4.53 4.69
N LYS A 67 -17.57 -4.91 5.79
CA LYS A 67 -17.86 -4.44 7.16
C LYS A 67 -16.83 -3.47 7.69
N TYR A 68 -15.56 -3.68 7.34
CA TYR A 68 -14.44 -2.94 7.94
C TYR A 68 -13.67 -2.14 6.90
N GLY A 69 -13.77 -0.81 6.95
CA GLY A 69 -13.03 0.07 6.05
C GLY A 69 -11.53 0.06 6.37
N VAL A 70 -10.69 -0.17 5.36
CA VAL A 70 -9.22 -0.15 5.47
C VAL A 70 -8.69 1.01 4.64
N ASN A 71 -7.97 1.94 5.27
CA ASN A 71 -7.28 3.05 4.61
C ASN A 71 -5.76 2.95 4.79
N SER A 72 -5.01 3.99 4.43
CA SER A 72 -3.54 4.04 4.60
C SER A 72 -3.09 3.72 6.02
N CYS A 73 -3.78 4.22 7.06
CA CYS A 73 -3.45 3.91 8.45
C CYS A 73 -3.66 2.42 8.76
N GLY A 74 -4.76 1.86 8.27
CA GLY A 74 -5.04 0.43 8.41
C GLY A 74 -3.93 -0.43 7.79
N VAL A 75 -3.41 -0.05 6.61
CA VAL A 75 -2.25 -0.71 5.97
C VAL A 75 -1.00 -0.69 6.85
N MET A 76 -0.80 0.38 7.61
CA MET A 76 0.30 0.51 8.57
C MET A 76 0.05 -0.22 9.90
N GLY A 77 -1.02 -0.99 10.02
CA GLY A 77 -1.38 -1.70 11.25
C GLY A 77 -2.12 -0.84 12.28
N LEU A 78 -2.53 0.38 11.93
CA LEU A 78 -3.26 1.31 12.81
C LEU A 78 -4.77 1.14 12.59
N TYR A 79 -5.34 0.12 13.22
CA TYR A 79 -6.75 -0.25 13.07
C TYR A 79 -7.67 0.60 13.94
N LEU A 80 -8.60 1.33 13.30
CA LEU A 80 -9.68 2.04 13.97
C LEU A 80 -10.90 1.14 14.14
N CYS A 81 -11.25 0.77 15.37
CA CYS A 81 -12.44 -0.04 15.67
C CYS A 81 -13.50 0.85 16.33
N LYS A 82 -14.56 1.19 15.59
CA LYS A 82 -15.62 2.11 16.05
C LYS A 82 -16.60 1.50 17.05
N ASN A 83 -16.62 0.17 17.14
CA ASN A 83 -17.50 -0.58 18.03
C ASN A 83 -16.86 -1.93 18.39
N ARG A 84 -17.55 -2.68 19.25
CA ARG A 84 -17.05 -3.96 19.75
C ARG A 84 -17.00 -5.04 18.68
N GLU A 85 -17.96 -5.07 17.76
CA GLU A 85 -17.99 -6.02 16.65
C GLU A 85 -16.74 -5.91 15.77
N LEU A 86 -16.39 -4.69 15.35
CA LEU A 86 -15.20 -4.45 14.53
C LEU A 86 -13.90 -4.74 15.31
N PHE A 87 -13.89 -4.45 16.62
CA PHE A 87 -12.75 -4.82 17.47
C PHE A 87 -12.54 -6.33 17.54
N ASP A 88 -13.62 -7.09 17.78
CA ASP A 88 -13.54 -8.55 17.87
C ASP A 88 -13.22 -9.17 16.49
N LEU A 89 -13.71 -8.59 15.39
CA LEU A 89 -13.33 -8.95 14.02
C LEU A 89 -11.82 -8.79 13.80
N VAL A 90 -11.28 -7.60 14.03
CA VAL A 90 -9.84 -7.31 13.83
C VAL A 90 -8.97 -8.18 14.75
N LYS A 91 -9.40 -8.40 15.99
CA LYS A 91 -8.70 -9.24 16.96
C LYS A 91 -8.67 -10.71 16.54
N LYS A 92 -9.78 -11.24 16.01
CA LYS A 92 -9.91 -12.63 15.58
C LYS A 92 -9.11 -12.90 14.31
N ASP A 93 -9.28 -12.06 13.30
CA ASP A 93 -8.74 -12.30 11.97
C ASP A 93 -7.29 -11.84 11.83
N GLY A 94 -6.90 -10.84 12.62
CA GLY A 94 -5.56 -10.30 12.62
C GLY A 94 -5.25 -9.46 11.39
N TRP A 95 -4.18 -8.68 11.49
CA TRP A 95 -3.80 -7.72 10.46
C TRP A 95 -3.48 -8.41 9.12
N GLU A 96 -2.76 -9.53 9.15
CA GLU A 96 -2.27 -10.20 7.95
C GLU A 96 -3.41 -10.66 7.03
N LYS A 97 -4.43 -11.30 7.60
CA LYS A 97 -5.61 -11.76 6.85
C LYS A 97 -6.35 -10.59 6.22
N ILE A 98 -6.56 -9.52 7.00
CA ILE A 98 -7.22 -8.31 6.53
C ILE A 98 -6.45 -7.69 5.35
N GLN A 99 -5.13 -7.52 5.46
CA GLN A 99 -4.33 -6.92 4.39
C GLN A 99 -4.32 -7.76 3.10
N ARG A 100 -4.25 -9.10 3.23
CA ARG A 100 -4.29 -9.99 2.07
C ARG A 100 -5.62 -9.87 1.31
N ALA A 101 -6.72 -9.63 2.01
CA ALA A 101 -8.04 -9.51 1.41
C ALA A 101 -8.32 -8.16 0.75
N VAL A 102 -7.67 -7.08 1.19
CA VAL A 102 -7.87 -5.73 0.63
C VAL A 102 -6.73 -5.26 -0.29
N GLY A 103 -5.74 -6.12 -0.51
CA GLY A 103 -4.59 -5.88 -1.38
C GLY A 103 -4.38 -7.02 -2.37
N PHE A 104 -3.14 -7.14 -2.86
CA PHE A 104 -2.71 -8.20 -3.77
C PHE A 104 -1.64 -9.09 -3.13
N ALA A 105 -1.38 -10.25 -3.75
CA ALA A 105 -0.31 -11.14 -3.34
C ALA A 105 1.05 -10.43 -3.35
N SER A 106 1.99 -10.90 -2.51
CA SER A 106 3.34 -10.32 -2.47
C SER A 106 4.06 -10.54 -3.79
N THR A 107 4.78 -9.54 -4.28
CA THR A 107 5.62 -9.60 -5.50
C THR A 107 7.12 -9.71 -5.17
N VAL A 108 7.48 -9.97 -3.91
CA VAL A 108 8.87 -10.15 -3.48
C VAL A 108 9.56 -11.22 -4.33
N GLY A 109 10.72 -10.87 -4.90
CA GLY A 109 11.50 -11.74 -5.77
C GLY A 109 11.12 -11.70 -7.25
N GLN A 110 10.06 -10.98 -7.63
CA GLN A 110 9.78 -10.70 -9.04
C GLN A 110 10.63 -9.52 -9.48
N GLY A 111 11.49 -9.74 -10.47
CA GLY A 111 12.28 -8.68 -11.10
C GLY A 111 11.37 -7.69 -11.84
N SER A 112 11.80 -6.42 -11.92
CA SER A 112 11.22 -5.46 -12.85
C SER A 112 11.98 -5.52 -14.17
N ASP A 113 11.33 -5.96 -15.25
CA ASP A 113 11.81 -5.82 -16.62
C ASP A 113 11.18 -4.58 -17.31
N GLU A 114 11.45 -4.38 -18.59
CA GLU A 114 10.93 -3.25 -19.38
C GLU A 114 9.40 -3.25 -19.52
N TYR A 115 8.69 -4.34 -19.18
CA TYR A 115 7.23 -4.43 -19.21
C TYR A 115 6.60 -4.26 -17.83
N HIS A 116 7.43 -4.40 -16.80
CA HIS A 116 7.20 -4.03 -15.42
C HIS A 116 7.56 -2.55 -15.22
N TYR A 117 6.78 -1.67 -15.87
CA TYR A 117 6.64 -0.27 -15.47
C TYR A 117 5.85 -0.25 -14.16
#